data_AF-A0A521Y2X3-F1
#
_entry.id   AF-A0A521Y2X3-F1
#
_cell.length_a   1.000
_cell.length_b   1.000
_cell.length_c   1.000
_cell.angle_alpha   90.00
_cell.angle_beta   90.00
_cell.angle_gamma   90.00
#
_symmetry.space_group_name_H-M   'P 1'
#
loop_
_entity.id
_entity.type
_entity.pdbx_description
1 polymer ?
#
loop_
_entity_poly.entity_id
_entity_poly.type
_entity_poly.pdbx_seq_one_letter_code
_entity_poly.pdbx_strand_id
1 'polypeptide(L)'
;MWFTRISIGNPVLATMLMLCLVVLGLFSFQRLKVDQFPDIEVPVVVVQVDYPGAAPAIVESEVTRKIEEAVNTVAGIKQLYSRSYEGTSLVIIEFNLEIDGRKAADDVREKLGMVRPLLLDEVKDPRVLRFDPAAR
;
A
#
# COMPACT_ATOMS: atom_id res chain seq x y z
N MET A 1 23.31 -3.85 50.49
CA MET A 1 24.18 -3.38 49.38
C MET A 1 25.25 -4.42 49.04
N TRP A 2 24.84 -5.59 48.54
CA TRP A 2 25.78 -6.67 48.16
C TRP A 2 26.36 -6.43 46.75
N PHE A 3 25.53 -5.99 45.82
CA PHE A 3 25.91 -5.61 44.45
C PHE A 3 27.01 -4.54 44.43
N THR A 4 26.86 -3.50 45.26
CA THR A 4 27.84 -2.41 45.38
C THR A 4 29.18 -2.90 45.94
N ARG A 5 29.18 -3.86 46.87
CA ARG A 5 30.41 -4.40 47.48
C ARG A 5 31.21 -5.27 46.51
N ILE A 6 30.52 -6.02 45.65
CA ILE A 6 31.15 -6.82 44.57
C ILE A 6 31.71 -5.90 43.47
N SER A 7 30.97 -4.87 43.05
CA SER A 7 31.44 -3.92 42.04
C SER A 7 32.64 -3.08 42.50
N ILE A 8 32.72 -2.73 43.79
CA ILE A 8 33.86 -1.99 44.36
C ILE A 8 35.07 -2.91 44.62
N GLY A 9 34.84 -4.17 45.02
CA GLY A 9 35.91 -5.12 45.31
C GLY A 9 36.68 -5.61 44.09
N ASN A 10 36.07 -5.57 42.89
CA ASN A 10 36.68 -6.02 41.63
C ASN A 10 36.44 -4.97 40.52
N PRO A 11 37.17 -3.84 40.52
CA PRO A 11 36.95 -2.75 39.57
C PRO A 11 37.17 -3.19 38.11
N VAL A 12 38.06 -4.15 37.86
CA VAL A 12 38.31 -4.73 36.53
C VAL A 12 37.10 -5.50 35.99
N LEU A 13 36.36 -6.20 36.85
CA LEU A 13 35.16 -6.93 36.44
C LEU A 13 34.02 -5.98 36.05
N ALA A 14 33.86 -4.89 36.80
CA ALA A 14 32.85 -3.87 36.50
C ALA A 14 33.13 -3.16 35.16
N THR A 15 34.40 -2.82 34.87
CA THR A 15 34.77 -2.16 33.61
C THR A 15 34.63 -3.09 32.41
N MET A 16 35.03 -4.36 32.52
CA MET A 16 34.86 -5.35 31.44
C MET A 16 33.38 -5.58 31.09
N LEU A 17 32.50 -5.65 32.10
CA LEU A 17 31.06 -5.79 31.89
C LEU A 17 30.47 -4.57 31.17
N MET A 18 30.88 -3.37 31.59
CA MET A 18 30.44 -2.12 30.96
C MET A 18 30.91 -2.04 29.50
N LEU A 19 32.16 -2.42 29.23
CA LEU A 19 32.75 -2.42 27.89
C LEU A 19 32.07 -3.45 26.98
N CYS A 20 31.72 -4.62 27.52
CA CYS A 20 30.94 -5.64 26.82
C CYS A 20 29.57 -5.10 26.38
N LEU A 21 28.84 -4.42 27.27
CA LEU A 21 27.54 -3.81 26.94
C LEU A 21 27.67 -2.71 25.89
N VAL A 22 28.72 -1.89 25.96
CA VAL A 22 28.98 -0.84 24.96
C VAL A 22 29.24 -1.44 23.59
N VAL A 23 30.09 -2.47 23.49
CA VAL A 23 30.41 -3.13 22.21
C VAL A 23 29.17 -3.81 21.62
N LEU A 24 28.38 -4.49 22.44
CA LEU A 24 27.10 -5.09 22.01
C LEU A 24 26.11 -4.02 21.55
N GLY A 25 26.01 -2.91 22.27
CA GLY A 25 25.17 -1.77 21.89
C GLY A 25 25.58 -1.17 20.56
N LEU A 26 26.87 -0.93 20.35
CA LEU A 26 27.41 -0.37 19.10
C LEU A 26 27.14 -1.30 17.91
N PHE A 27 27.32 -2.60 18.10
CA PHE A 27 27.08 -3.61 17.06
C PHE A 27 25.58 -3.74 16.73
N SER A 28 24.71 -3.70 17.75
CA SER A 28 23.26 -3.72 17.56
C SER A 28 22.76 -2.44 16.87
N PHE A 29 23.34 -1.29 17.21
CA PHE A 29 22.99 0.00 16.60
C PHE A 29 23.32 0.02 15.11
N GLN A 30 24.49 -0.51 14.71
CA GLN A 30 24.87 -0.62 13.30
C GLN A 30 24.02 -1.62 12.50
N ARG A 31 23.42 -2.61 13.17
CA ARG A 31 22.56 -3.63 12.53
C ARG A 31 21.08 -3.25 12.46
N LEU A 32 20.68 -2.16 13.14
CA LEU A 32 19.30 -1.73 13.11
C LEU A 32 18.98 -1.21 11.71
N LYS A 33 18.08 -1.90 11.00
CA LYS A 33 17.56 -1.41 9.72
C LYS A 33 16.72 -0.18 10.01
N VAL A 34 17.02 0.90 9.30
CA VAL A 34 16.25 2.13 9.34
C VAL A 34 15.32 2.10 8.14
N ASP A 35 14.11 1.64 8.37
CA ASP A 35 13.05 1.69 7.35
C ASP A 35 12.32 3.03 7.45
N GLN A 36 12.12 3.71 6.32
CA GLN A 36 11.45 5.02 6.27
C GLN A 36 9.97 4.95 6.66
N PHE A 37 9.36 3.79 6.46
CA PHE A 37 8.02 3.45 6.87
C PHE A 37 8.08 2.15 7.67
N PRO A 38 7.28 1.97 8.73
CA PRO A 38 7.03 0.64 9.26
C PRO A 38 6.49 -0.26 8.14
N ASP A 39 6.49 -1.57 8.31
CA ASP A 39 5.90 -2.51 7.35
C ASP A 39 4.35 -2.35 7.32
N ILE A 40 3.89 -1.25 6.72
CA ILE A 40 2.49 -0.93 6.47
C ILE A 40 2.30 -1.04 4.96
N GLU A 41 1.90 -2.23 4.51
CA GLU A 41 1.41 -2.40 3.17
C GLU A 41 0.06 -1.67 3.09
N VAL A 42 0.03 -0.48 2.48
CA VAL A 42 -1.23 0.22 2.20
C VAL A 42 -1.76 -0.30 0.86
N PRO A 43 -2.80 -1.15 0.84
CA PRO A 43 -3.32 -1.71 -0.40
C PRO A 43 -4.08 -0.64 -1.19
N VAL A 44 -3.40 -0.05 -2.17
CA VAL A 44 -4.01 0.88 -3.13
C VAL A 44 -3.98 0.27 -4.52
N VAL A 45 -5.17 0.19 -5.13
CA VAL A 45 -5.36 -0.28 -6.50
C VAL A 45 -5.84 0.88 -7.34
N VAL A 46 -5.17 1.11 -8.47
CA VAL A 46 -5.49 2.15 -9.43
C VAL A 46 -6.00 1.49 -10.69
N VAL A 47 -7.21 1.83 -11.10
CA VAL A 47 -7.82 1.39 -12.34
C VAL A 47 -7.81 2.56 -13.31
N GLN A 48 -7.18 2.37 -14.46
CA GLN A 48 -7.18 3.35 -15.54
C GLN A 48 -7.93 2.78 -16.74
N VAL A 49 -8.88 3.55 -17.27
CA VAL A 49 -9.64 3.19 -18.47
C VAL A 49 -9.58 4.32 -19.47
N ASP A 50 -9.23 4.02 -20.72
CA ASP A 50 -9.15 5.03 -21.76
C ASP A 50 -10.42 4.96 -22.63
N TYR A 51 -11.09 6.10 -22.82
CA TYR A 51 -12.20 6.26 -23.76
C TYR A 51 -11.90 7.43 -24.71
N PRO A 52 -11.08 7.21 -25.76
CA PRO A 52 -10.55 8.29 -26.59
C PRO A 52 -11.65 9.06 -27.32
N GLY A 53 -11.60 10.39 -27.28
CA GLY A 53 -12.56 11.26 -27.98
C GLY A 53 -13.82 11.60 -27.19
N ALA A 54 -13.97 11.10 -25.95
CA ALA A 54 -15.09 11.44 -25.08
C ALA A 54 -14.77 12.64 -24.18
N ALA A 55 -15.75 13.55 -24.04
CA ALA A 55 -15.69 14.66 -23.10
C ALA A 55 -15.69 14.15 -21.64
N PRO A 56 -15.04 14.86 -20.69
CA PRO A 56 -14.93 14.40 -19.29
C PRO A 56 -16.28 14.03 -18.63
N ALA A 57 -17.35 14.78 -18.94
CA ALA A 57 -18.69 14.52 -18.41
C ALA A 57 -19.29 13.20 -18.93
N ILE A 58 -19.01 12.85 -20.19
CA ILE A 58 -19.44 11.57 -20.80
C ILE A 58 -18.62 10.42 -20.24
N VAL A 59 -17.30 10.61 -20.08
CA VAL A 59 -16.43 9.62 -19.42
C VAL A 59 -16.90 9.33 -18.01
N GLU A 60 -17.33 10.36 -17.27
CA GLU A 60 -17.85 10.19 -15.91
C GLU A 60 -19.13 9.34 -15.88
N SER A 61 -20.13 9.68 -16.72
CA SER A 61 -21.43 8.99 -16.70
C SER A 61 -21.36 7.59 -17.28
N GLU A 62 -20.64 7.40 -18.38
CA GLU A 62 -20.64 6.14 -19.14
C GLU A 62 -19.56 5.16 -18.68
N VAL A 63 -18.44 5.62 -18.13
CA VAL A 63 -17.31 4.76 -17.75
C VAL A 63 -17.10 4.77 -16.25
N THR A 64 -16.78 5.94 -15.68
CA THR A 64 -16.37 6.08 -14.28
C THR A 64 -17.46 5.58 -13.33
N ARG A 65 -18.72 6.01 -13.51
CA ARG A 65 -19.84 5.65 -12.64
C ARG A 65 -20.14 4.16 -12.66
N LYS A 66 -20.15 3.53 -13.84
CA LYS A 66 -20.39 2.07 -13.98
C LYS A 66 -19.29 1.25 -13.31
N ILE A 67 -18.03 1.68 -13.45
CA ILE A 67 -16.89 1.03 -12.80
C ILE A 67 -16.97 1.20 -11.28
N GLU A 68 -17.25 2.42 -10.82
CA GLU A 68 -17.42 2.73 -9.41
C GLU A 68 -18.50 1.86 -8.76
N GLU A 69 -19.69 1.77 -9.37
CA GLU A 69 -20.81 0.96 -8.85
C GLU A 69 -20.44 -0.53 -8.74
N ALA A 70 -19.71 -1.06 -9.73
CA ALA A 70 -19.30 -2.47 -9.70
C ALA A 70 -18.19 -2.75 -8.69
N VAL A 71 -17.19 -1.87 -8.61
CA VAL A 71 -16.07 -1.99 -7.68
C VAL A 71 -16.55 -1.80 -6.25
N ASN A 72 -17.56 -0.97 -6.00
CA ASN A 72 -18.14 -0.77 -4.67
C ASN A 72 -18.76 -2.06 -4.08
N THR A 73 -18.94 -3.11 -4.87
CA THR A 73 -19.36 -4.44 -4.38
C THR A 73 -18.22 -5.27 -3.79
N VAL A 74 -16.96 -4.84 -3.95
CA VAL A 74 -15.79 -5.52 -3.38
C VAL A 74 -15.72 -5.22 -1.89
N ALA A 75 -15.52 -6.27 -1.07
CA ALA A 75 -15.46 -6.13 0.37
C ALA A 75 -14.16 -5.46 0.83
N GLY A 76 -14.26 -4.62 1.87
CA GLY A 76 -13.10 -4.06 2.55
C GLY A 76 -12.44 -2.86 1.87
N ILE A 77 -13.18 -2.20 0.99
CA ILE A 77 -12.86 -0.84 0.53
C ILE A 77 -13.03 0.13 1.71
N LYS A 78 -12.02 0.97 1.90
CA LYS A 78 -12.00 2.03 2.90
C LYS A 78 -12.42 3.37 2.29
N GLN A 79 -11.86 3.71 1.14
CA GLN A 79 -12.16 4.91 0.38
C GLN A 79 -12.07 4.63 -1.12
N LEU A 80 -12.91 5.30 -1.89
CA LEU A 80 -12.91 5.23 -3.35
C LEU A 80 -12.90 6.66 -3.90
N TYR A 81 -11.95 6.95 -4.78
CA TYR A 81 -11.79 8.23 -5.43
C TYR A 81 -11.80 8.04 -6.94
N SER A 82 -12.58 8.84 -7.64
CA SER A 82 -12.66 8.79 -9.09
C SER A 82 -12.36 10.16 -9.71
N ARG A 83 -11.63 10.16 -10.83
CA ARG A 83 -11.29 11.36 -11.60
C ARG A 83 -11.47 11.06 -13.07
N SER A 84 -12.37 11.80 -13.70
CA SER A 84 -12.62 11.72 -15.14
C SER A 84 -11.87 12.86 -15.83
N TYR A 85 -11.03 12.50 -16.79
CA TYR A 85 -10.34 13.40 -17.68
C TYR A 85 -10.89 13.23 -19.10
N GLU A 86 -10.55 14.14 -20.00
CA GLU A 86 -10.85 13.97 -21.42
C GLU A 86 -10.13 12.73 -21.93
N GLY A 87 -10.88 11.80 -22.53
CA GLY A 87 -10.32 10.58 -23.08
C GLY A 87 -9.93 9.50 -22.07
N THR A 88 -9.99 9.74 -20.75
CA THR A 88 -9.47 8.81 -19.73
C THR A 88 -10.21 8.93 -18.40
N SER A 89 -10.48 7.79 -17.76
CA SER A 89 -10.96 7.69 -16.38
C SER A 89 -9.89 7.08 -15.48
N LEU A 90 -9.72 7.66 -14.29
CA LEU A 90 -8.84 7.17 -13.24
C LEU A 90 -9.65 6.91 -11.97
N VAL A 91 -9.67 5.66 -11.51
CA VAL A 91 -10.33 5.25 -10.27
C VAL A 91 -9.27 4.72 -9.30
N ILE A 92 -9.20 5.31 -8.13
CA ILE A 92 -8.25 4.98 -7.06
C ILE A 92 -9.03 4.37 -5.91
N ILE A 93 -8.68 3.15 -5.55
CA ILE A 93 -9.37 2.35 -4.55
C ILE A 93 -8.39 2.10 -3.41
N GLU A 94 -8.74 2.60 -2.22
CA GLU A 94 -8.00 2.37 -0.99
C GLU A 94 -8.71 1.28 -0.19
N PHE A 95 -8.01 0.19 0.10
CA PHE A 95 -8.51 -0.92 0.91
C PHE A 95 -8.05 -0.79 2.37
N ASN A 96 -8.70 -1.54 3.26
CA ASN A 96 -8.24 -1.67 4.65
C ASN A 96 -6.88 -2.39 4.72
N LEU A 97 -6.07 -2.03 5.71
CA LEU A 97 -4.73 -2.59 5.95
C LEU A 97 -4.72 -4.10 6.24
N GLU A 98 -5.87 -4.69 6.53
CA GLU A 98 -6.04 -6.13 6.78
C GLU A 98 -6.09 -6.96 5.49
N ILE A 99 -6.18 -6.32 4.32
CA ILE A 99 -6.34 -6.98 3.02
C ILE A 99 -5.01 -6.98 2.26
N ASP A 100 -4.64 -8.15 1.73
CA ASP A 100 -3.50 -8.29 0.83
C ASP A 100 -3.76 -7.52 -0.49
N GLY A 101 -2.83 -6.63 -0.86
CA GLY A 101 -2.92 -5.83 -2.08
C GLY A 101 -2.99 -6.65 -3.38
N ARG A 102 -2.47 -7.89 -3.41
CA ARG A 102 -2.63 -8.81 -4.54
C ARG A 102 -4.06 -9.30 -4.65
N LYS A 103 -4.63 -9.76 -3.54
CA LYS A 103 -6.02 -10.24 -3.50
C LYS A 103 -6.98 -9.12 -3.88
N ALA A 104 -6.76 -7.91 -3.35
CA ALA A 104 -7.54 -6.73 -3.72
C ALA A 104 -7.48 -6.43 -5.23
N ALA A 105 -6.30 -6.50 -5.85
CA ALA A 105 -6.14 -6.28 -7.28
C ALA A 105 -6.83 -7.38 -8.13
N ASP A 106 -6.80 -8.62 -7.67
CA ASP A 106 -7.46 -9.74 -8.34
C ASP A 106 -8.99 -9.63 -8.24
N ASP A 107 -9.52 -9.32 -7.05
CA ASP A 107 -10.95 -9.11 -6.83
C ASP A 107 -11.48 -7.94 -7.69
N VAL A 108 -10.73 -6.83 -7.76
CA VAL A 108 -11.07 -5.69 -8.64
C VAL A 108 -11.04 -6.11 -10.11
N ARG A 109 -10.05 -6.89 -10.55
CA ARG A 109 -9.95 -7.36 -11.94
C ARG A 109 -11.12 -8.27 -12.31
N GLU A 110 -11.56 -9.13 -11.40
CA GLU A 110 -12.73 -9.98 -11.60
C GLU A 110 -14.00 -9.14 -11.80
N LYS A 111 -14.22 -8.14 -10.94
CA LYS A 111 -15.38 -7.23 -11.07
C LYS A 111 -15.34 -6.41 -12.35
N LEU A 112 -14.18 -5.89 -12.73
CA LEU A 112 -14.02 -5.17 -14.01
C LEU A 112 -14.33 -6.07 -15.21
N GLY A 113 -13.97 -7.35 -15.14
CA GLY A 113 -14.33 -8.34 -16.16
C GLY A 113 -15.84 -8.49 -16.36
N MET A 114 -16.63 -8.35 -15.29
CA MET A 114 -18.09 -8.38 -15.34
C MET A 114 -18.70 -7.09 -15.92
N VAL A 115 -18.01 -5.95 -15.77
CA VAL A 115 -18.47 -4.64 -16.28
C VAL A 115 -18.10 -4.41 -17.73
N ARG A 116 -17.02 -5.03 -18.22
CA ARG A 116 -16.55 -4.88 -19.60
C ARG A 116 -17.67 -4.97 -20.66
N PRO A 117 -18.62 -5.94 -20.60
CA PRO A 117 -19.69 -6.05 -21.61
C PRO A 117 -20.75 -4.93 -21.52
N LEU A 118 -20.78 -4.18 -20.41
CA LEU A 118 -21.69 -3.04 -20.20
C LEU A 118 -21.10 -1.72 -20.72
N LEU A 119 -19.81 -1.71 -21.06
CA LEU A 119 -19.13 -0.57 -21.66
C LEU A 119 -19.32 -0.58 -23.19
N LEU A 120 -19.22 0.60 -23.81
CA LEU A 120 -19.24 0.73 -25.26
C LEU A 120 -17.96 0.13 -25.87
N ASP A 121 -18.05 -0.38 -27.10
CA ASP A 121 -16.93 -1.00 -27.82
C ASP A 121 -15.74 -0.05 -28.06
N GLU A 122 -15.97 1.27 -27.99
CA GLU A 122 -14.95 2.31 -28.15
C GLU A 122 -14.08 2.48 -26.89
N VAL A 123 -14.49 1.92 -25.75
CA VAL A 123 -13.75 1.98 -24.48
C VAL A 123 -12.66 0.92 -24.49
N LYS A 124 -11.41 1.32 -24.19
CA LYS A 124 -10.29 0.39 -24.10
C LYS A 124 -10.35 -0.44 -22.83
N ASP A 125 -9.67 -1.58 -22.85
CA ASP A 125 -9.62 -2.48 -21.71
C ASP A 125 -9.04 -1.79 -20.45
N PRO A 126 -9.66 -1.99 -19.27
CA PRO A 126 -9.24 -1.37 -18.03
C PRO A 126 -7.87 -1.92 -17.59
N ARG A 127 -6.97 -1.02 -17.24
CA ARG A 127 -5.64 -1.34 -16.73
C ARG A 127 -5.63 -1.22 -15.21
N VAL A 128 -5.31 -2.33 -14.54
CA VAL A 128 -5.21 -2.40 -13.08
C VAL A 128 -3.74 -2.27 -12.68
N LEU A 129 -3.40 -1.17 -12.03
CA LEU A 129 -2.09 -0.86 -11.49
C LEU A 129 -2.14 -1.00 -9.96
N ARG A 130 -1.19 -1.74 -9.38
CA ARG A 130 -1.01 -1.78 -7.93
C ARG A 130 0.01 -0.72 -7.54
N PHE A 131 -0.29 0.06 -6.52
CA PHE A 131 0.71 0.92 -5.90
C PHE A 131 1.55 0.08 -4.92
N ASP A 132 2.86 0.04 -5.12
CA ASP A 132 3.80 -0.62 -4.22
C ASP A 132 4.75 0.45 -3.63
N PRO A 133 4.58 0.84 -2.35
CA PRO A 133 5.46 1.83 -1.72
C PRO A 133 6.89 1.32 -1.51
N ALA A 134 7.13 0.00 -1.52
CA ALA A 134 8.45 -0.61 -1.35
C ALA A 134 9.24 -0.72 -2.66
N ALA A 135 8.62 -0.46 -3.81
CA ALA A 135 9.25 -0.54 -5.12
C ALA A 135 10.09 0.71 -5.50
N ARG A 136 10.40 1.60 -4.55
CA ARG A 136 11.27 2.77 -4.78
C ARG A 136 12.48 2.80 -3.86
#